data_AF-A0A954SGV2-F1
#
_entry.id   AF-A0A954SGV2-F1
#
_cell.length_a   1.000
_cell.length_b   1.000
_cell.length_c   1.000
_cell.angle_alpha   90.00
_cell.angle_beta   90.00
_cell.angle_gamma   90.00
#
_symmetry.space_group_name_H-M   'P 1'
#
loop_
_entity.id
_entity.type
_entity.pdbx_description
1 polymer ?
#
loop_
_entity_poly.entity_id
_entity_poly.type
_entity_poly.pdbx_seq_one_letter_code
_entity_poly.pdbx_strand_id
1 'polypeptide(L)'
;PWLGTGLGTYRVANPPYQTVYSAAWYRNADNQFVEMFVEGGITGGLLFVGIGLCGLLTVRAAMRLNSDDTDFDFEPDHGAQIPRHVLQQVLPAALLMIFVSQAVSGFFDYGVAMPPAGALHILLIAGAAGLLTNSERHHAVPTGVAFASGRLIALLVQLSLVAGAGMFARDLWAAAEIDRCVVQVHQALAMPVSPEQLAEVGPIRRQLEAALKQRPDDPEGLDALRQIAAADFRKKVIESAFGPAALAEPGISNLWQRTTLAGIAEQLLLAEKRDKTGAAAFRTELLQLVDECRLLQVHQNIHQLYPLLPKTADGLAELALLRGDSEEFHRRVDQALFVEPSNAQLLFHFGLQNVHLGNRDRADELWQRCLHYSATYRPQMLAAGSELWSQDELLQKFGPRNYADAVTAARQTGNTDLRNTLWSRADDFWDDSRSHDEATAVLRAHHLLQTDRRGEAIEWLTAFVRGANAHLEARRLLADLLQKDGRGRDALQEWYRVLYFAPDDPQAQRAIDGLLAEK
;
A
#
# COMPACT_ATOMS: atom_id res chain seq x y z
N PRO A 1 8.91 -18.29 -10.13
CA PRO A 1 7.84 -19.11 -10.73
C PRO A 1 7.89 -18.96 -12.26
N TRP A 2 8.06 -20.05 -13.02
CA TRP A 2 8.22 -19.97 -14.48
C TRP A 2 6.97 -19.44 -15.21
N LEU A 3 5.80 -19.59 -14.58
CA LEU A 3 4.50 -19.10 -15.06
C LEU A 3 4.17 -17.67 -14.60
N GLY A 4 5.11 -17.00 -13.91
CA GLY A 4 4.91 -15.67 -13.34
C GLY A 4 4.31 -15.70 -11.93
N THR A 5 4.20 -14.52 -11.31
CA THR A 5 3.61 -14.32 -9.97
C THR A 5 2.11 -14.07 -10.00
N GLY A 6 1.52 -13.88 -11.20
CA GLY A 6 0.13 -13.46 -11.40
C GLY A 6 0.05 -11.97 -11.76
N LEU A 7 -0.83 -11.60 -12.69
CA LEU A 7 -0.99 -10.21 -13.13
C LEU A 7 -1.48 -9.32 -11.99
N GLY A 8 -0.83 -8.17 -11.82
CA GLY A 8 -1.09 -7.19 -10.76
C GLY A 8 -0.63 -7.60 -9.37
N THR A 9 0.29 -8.57 -9.24
CA THR A 9 0.85 -9.00 -7.94
C THR A 9 2.12 -8.25 -7.55
N TYR A 10 2.78 -7.58 -8.49
CA TYR A 10 4.03 -6.88 -8.21
C TYR A 10 3.84 -5.77 -7.15
N ARG A 11 2.75 -5.01 -7.27
CA ARG A 11 2.39 -3.88 -6.39
C ARG A 11 2.19 -4.18 -4.91
N VAL A 12 2.08 -5.46 -4.56
CA VAL A 12 1.65 -5.92 -3.23
C VAL A 12 2.71 -6.72 -2.50
N ALA A 13 3.91 -6.90 -3.07
CA ALA A 13 5.01 -7.58 -2.38
C ALA A 13 6.10 -6.58 -1.98
N ASN A 14 6.60 -6.69 -0.73
CA ASN A 14 7.80 -5.97 -0.33
C ASN A 14 9.03 -6.75 -0.77
N PRO A 15 9.98 -6.16 -1.52
CA PRO A 15 11.19 -6.87 -1.91
C PRO A 15 12.02 -7.31 -0.69
N PRO A 16 12.64 -8.51 -0.70
CA PRO A 16 13.43 -9.00 0.43
C PRO A 16 14.61 -8.12 0.84
N TYR A 17 15.13 -7.29 -0.07
CA TYR A 17 16.23 -6.37 0.19
C TYR A 17 15.78 -5.04 0.82
N GLN A 18 14.47 -4.79 0.95
CA GLN A 18 13.95 -3.56 1.53
C GLN A 18 14.13 -3.58 3.05
N THR A 19 15.11 -2.81 3.53
CA THR A 19 15.47 -2.72 4.95
C THR A 19 14.60 -1.73 5.74
N VAL A 20 13.88 -0.85 5.05
CA VAL A 20 12.98 0.13 5.68
C VAL A 20 11.59 -0.05 5.09
N TYR A 21 10.61 -0.32 5.95
CA TYR A 21 9.21 -0.33 5.54
C TYR A 21 8.86 1.05 5.00
N SER A 22 8.52 1.11 3.72
CA SER A 22 8.02 2.32 3.09
C SER A 22 6.55 2.09 2.77
N ALA A 23 5.70 3.02 3.19
CA ALA A 23 4.33 3.08 2.68
C ALA A 23 4.31 3.50 1.20
N ALA A 24 5.44 3.93 0.62
CA ALA A 24 5.56 4.15 -0.81
C ALA A 24 5.51 2.79 -1.52
N TRP A 25 4.38 2.53 -2.16
CA TRP A 25 4.19 1.35 -2.98
C TRP A 25 4.70 1.62 -4.39
N TYR A 26 5.59 0.75 -4.88
CA TYR A 26 5.88 0.66 -6.29
C TYR A 26 4.67 0.02 -6.96
N ARG A 27 3.79 0.85 -7.53
CA ARG A 27 2.50 0.39 -8.09
C ARG A 27 2.70 -0.52 -9.30
N ASN A 28 3.81 -0.36 -10.02
CA ASN A 28 4.23 -1.21 -11.12
C ASN A 28 5.71 -1.55 -10.92
N ALA A 29 6.22 -2.58 -11.60
CA ALA A 29 7.65 -2.55 -11.89
C ALA A 29 7.79 -1.42 -12.90
N ASP A 30 8.53 -0.36 -12.58
CA ASP A 30 8.69 0.88 -13.39
C ASP A 30 9.32 0.63 -14.80
N ASN A 31 9.23 -0.61 -15.28
CA ASN A 31 9.63 -1.17 -16.55
C ASN A 31 8.61 -2.26 -16.97
N GLN A 32 7.82 -1.98 -18.01
CA GLN A 32 6.76 -2.86 -18.52
C GLN A 32 7.26 -4.25 -18.95
N PHE A 33 8.53 -4.35 -19.37
CA PHE A 33 9.14 -5.61 -19.80
C PHE A 33 9.42 -6.51 -18.60
N VAL A 34 9.92 -5.92 -17.51
CA VAL A 34 10.15 -6.62 -16.25
C VAL A 34 8.81 -7.04 -15.66
N GLU A 35 7.80 -6.16 -15.67
CA GLU A 35 6.46 -6.48 -15.17
C GLU A 35 5.83 -7.66 -15.90
N MET A 36 5.77 -7.62 -17.24
CA MET A 36 5.22 -8.72 -18.04
C MET A 36 5.94 -10.06 -17.83
N PHE A 37 7.25 -10.01 -17.58
CA PHE A 37 8.04 -11.22 -17.30
C PHE A 37 7.87 -11.73 -15.87
N VAL A 38 7.81 -10.83 -14.89
CA VAL A 38 7.63 -11.19 -13.47
C VAL A 38 6.21 -11.70 -13.23
N GLU A 39 5.21 -11.00 -13.74
CA GLU A 39 3.80 -11.31 -13.51
C GLU A 39 3.26 -12.39 -14.45
N GLY A 40 3.60 -12.32 -15.74
CA GLY A 40 3.16 -13.26 -16.78
C GLY A 40 4.15 -14.40 -17.08
N GLY A 41 5.32 -14.41 -16.43
CA GLY A 41 6.33 -15.44 -16.63
C GLY A 41 6.90 -15.48 -18.05
N ILE A 42 7.31 -16.69 -18.48
CA ILE A 42 7.77 -16.91 -19.86
C ILE A 42 6.67 -16.55 -20.86
N THR A 43 5.41 -16.87 -20.55
CA THR A 43 4.28 -16.64 -21.47
C THR A 43 4.08 -15.14 -21.74
N GLY A 44 4.11 -14.31 -20.69
CA GLY A 44 4.05 -12.86 -20.82
C GLY A 44 5.22 -12.31 -21.64
N GLY A 45 6.44 -12.80 -21.38
CA GLY A 45 7.63 -12.47 -22.17
C GLY A 45 7.51 -12.83 -23.65
N LEU A 46 7.03 -14.05 -23.97
CA LEU A 46 6.86 -14.51 -25.35
C LEU A 46 5.80 -13.72 -26.11
N LEU A 47 4.67 -13.40 -25.47
CA LEU A 47 3.60 -12.60 -26.07
C LEU A 47 4.11 -11.20 -26.42
N PHE A 48 4.89 -10.61 -25.52
CA PHE A 48 5.51 -9.31 -25.74
C PHE A 48 6.52 -9.33 -26.90
N VAL A 49 7.42 -10.32 -26.93
CA VAL A 49 8.36 -10.52 -28.06
C VAL A 49 7.60 -10.71 -29.38
N GLY A 50 6.48 -11.43 -29.36
CA GLY A 50 5.61 -11.62 -30.52
C GLY A 50 5.04 -10.30 -31.05
N ILE A 51 4.52 -9.44 -30.17
CA ILE A 51 4.02 -8.10 -30.54
C ILE A 51 5.14 -7.26 -31.15
N GLY A 52 6.32 -7.24 -30.53
CA GLY A 52 7.48 -6.51 -31.03
C GLY A 52 7.91 -6.98 -32.42
N LEU A 53 7.94 -8.30 -32.65
CA LEU A 53 8.29 -8.88 -33.94
C LEU A 53 7.24 -8.53 -35.01
N CYS A 54 5.95 -8.61 -34.70
CA CYS A 54 4.87 -8.21 -35.60
C CYS A 54 4.95 -6.72 -35.99
N GLY A 55 5.27 -5.85 -35.02
CA GLY A 55 5.51 -4.43 -35.28
C GLY A 55 6.66 -4.20 -36.25
N LEU A 56 7.81 -4.84 -36.00
CA LEU A 56 9.00 -4.76 -36.87
C LEU A 56 8.74 -5.27 -38.29
N LEU A 57 8.02 -6.40 -38.44
CA LEU A 57 7.64 -6.94 -39.74
C LEU A 57 6.71 -5.99 -40.51
N THR A 58 5.79 -5.33 -39.81
CA THR A 58 4.87 -4.34 -40.39
C THR A 58 5.63 -3.12 -40.89
N VAL A 59 6.54 -2.57 -40.08
CA VAL A 59 7.41 -1.45 -40.49
C VAL A 59 8.25 -1.82 -41.71
N ARG A 60 8.86 -3.01 -41.71
CA ARG A 60 9.69 -3.49 -42.83
C ARG A 60 8.88 -3.63 -44.11
N ALA A 61 7.66 -4.18 -44.04
CA ALA A 61 6.77 -4.29 -45.19
C ALA A 61 6.40 -2.89 -45.75
N ALA A 62 6.08 -1.97 -44.85
CA ALA A 62 5.76 -0.58 -45.21
C ALA A 62 6.95 0.15 -45.86
N MET A 63 8.18 -0.09 -45.38
CA MET A 63 9.41 0.47 -45.99
C MET A 63 9.71 -0.08 -47.39
N ARG A 64 9.45 -1.38 -47.64
CA ARG A 64 9.65 -1.99 -48.97
C ARG A 64 8.70 -1.42 -50.02
N LEU A 65 7.47 -1.12 -49.64
CA LEU A 65 6.51 -0.46 -50.53
C LEU A 65 6.95 0.95 -50.96
N ASN A 66 7.89 1.57 -50.25
CA ASN A 66 8.42 2.89 -50.58
C ASN A 66 9.66 2.83 -51.50
N SER A 67 10.33 1.67 -51.65
CA SER A 67 11.55 1.56 -52.45
C SER A 67 11.32 1.26 -53.93
N ASP A 68 10.19 0.65 -54.27
CA ASP A 68 10.00 0.02 -55.60
C ASP A 68 9.33 0.95 -56.64
N ASP A 69 8.93 2.18 -56.29
CA ASP A 69 8.06 3.05 -57.12
C ASP A 69 8.70 4.39 -57.54
N THR A 70 10.01 4.41 -57.80
CA THR A 70 10.75 5.65 -58.15
C THR A 70 10.67 6.08 -59.63
N ASP A 71 9.94 5.37 -60.49
CA ASP A 71 9.83 5.65 -61.94
C ASP A 71 8.40 5.98 -62.43
N PHE A 72 7.56 6.64 -61.61
CA PHE A 72 6.20 7.02 -62.04
C PHE A 72 6.12 8.43 -62.65
N ASP A 73 6.03 8.48 -63.99
CA ASP A 73 5.67 9.68 -64.76
C ASP A 73 4.24 10.13 -64.41
N PHE A 74 4.10 11.38 -63.92
CA PHE A 74 2.84 11.96 -63.49
C PHE A 74 2.00 12.44 -64.69
N GLU A 75 0.86 11.79 -64.96
CA GLU A 75 -0.22 12.36 -65.77
C GLU A 75 -1.25 13.05 -64.85
N PRO A 76 -1.41 14.38 -64.92
CA PRO A 76 -2.23 15.13 -63.98
C PRO A 76 -3.64 15.29 -64.54
N ASP A 77 -4.51 14.29 -64.38
CA ASP A 77 -5.93 14.59 -64.49
C ASP A 77 -6.84 13.65 -63.69
N HIS A 78 -7.82 14.27 -63.04
CA HIS A 78 -9.01 13.71 -62.39
C HIS A 78 -8.94 13.41 -60.87
N GLY A 79 -9.36 14.45 -60.12
CA GLY A 79 -10.39 14.31 -59.08
C GLY A 79 -9.95 13.81 -57.71
N ALA A 80 -9.68 14.75 -56.79
CA ALA A 80 -9.79 14.67 -55.32
C ALA A 80 -9.54 13.33 -54.60
N GLN A 81 -8.66 12.48 -55.14
CA GLN A 81 -8.13 11.32 -54.44
C GLN A 81 -6.86 11.79 -53.73
N ILE A 82 -6.79 11.57 -52.42
CA ILE A 82 -5.56 11.78 -51.66
C ILE A 82 -4.45 11.06 -52.43
N PRO A 83 -3.38 11.76 -52.84
CA PRO A 83 -2.41 11.17 -53.73
C PRO A 83 -1.82 9.92 -53.09
N ARG A 84 -1.85 8.78 -53.79
CA ARG A 84 -1.35 7.50 -53.24
C ARG A 84 0.08 7.60 -52.69
N HIS A 85 0.92 8.45 -53.30
CA HIS A 85 2.27 8.72 -52.84
C HIS A 85 2.32 9.33 -51.43
N VAL A 86 1.36 10.20 -51.06
CA VAL A 86 1.27 10.76 -49.71
C VAL A 86 0.93 9.66 -48.71
N LEU A 87 -0.02 8.78 -49.05
CA LEU A 87 -0.39 7.66 -48.18
C LEU A 87 0.75 6.64 -48.03
N GLN A 88 1.48 6.36 -49.11
CA GLN A 88 2.63 5.43 -49.13
C GLN A 88 3.83 5.95 -48.33
N GLN A 89 4.07 7.27 -48.28
CA GLN A 89 5.17 7.85 -47.51
C GLN A 89 4.80 8.11 -46.06
N VAL A 90 3.57 8.55 -45.79
CA VAL A 90 3.14 8.94 -44.44
C VAL A 90 2.82 7.73 -43.57
N LEU A 91 2.27 6.65 -44.12
CA LEU A 91 1.84 5.50 -43.34
C LEU A 91 3.00 4.72 -42.67
N PRO A 92 4.12 4.38 -43.35
CA PRO A 92 5.27 3.72 -42.72
C PRO A 92 5.88 4.58 -41.61
N ALA A 93 6.02 5.88 -41.87
CA ALA A 93 6.56 6.84 -40.91
C ALA A 93 5.64 6.96 -39.68
N ALA A 94 4.32 7.05 -39.87
CA ALA A 94 3.36 7.06 -38.78
C ALA A 94 3.42 5.77 -37.96
N LEU A 95 3.47 4.59 -38.59
CA LEU A 95 3.58 3.31 -37.88
C LEU A 95 4.87 3.17 -37.09
N LEU A 96 6.00 3.59 -37.67
CA LEU A 96 7.28 3.59 -36.99
C LEU A 96 7.25 4.54 -35.79
N MET A 97 6.72 5.75 -35.96
CA MET A 97 6.59 6.73 -34.88
C MET A 97 5.68 6.23 -33.75
N ILE A 98 4.57 5.58 -34.10
CA ILE A 98 3.67 4.96 -33.11
C ILE A 98 4.41 3.83 -32.37
N PHE A 99 5.11 2.93 -33.07
CA PHE A 99 5.85 1.83 -32.45
C PHE A 99 6.98 2.32 -31.53
N VAL A 100 7.78 3.28 -32.01
CA VAL A 100 8.85 3.90 -31.21
C VAL A 100 8.26 4.63 -30.01
N SER A 101 7.18 5.39 -30.19
CA SER A 101 6.49 6.09 -29.10
C SER A 101 5.99 5.11 -28.03
N GLN A 102 5.40 3.97 -28.42
CA GLN A 102 4.97 2.95 -27.47
C GLN A 102 6.15 2.23 -26.82
N ALA A 103 7.21 1.90 -27.55
CA ALA A 103 8.41 1.28 -26.98
C ALA A 103 9.07 2.22 -25.95
N VAL A 104 9.19 3.51 -26.28
CA VAL A 104 9.67 4.56 -25.37
C VAL A 104 8.71 4.70 -24.19
N SER A 105 7.41 4.82 -24.41
CA SER A 105 6.41 4.94 -23.33
C SER A 105 6.36 3.72 -22.40
N GLY A 106 6.60 2.52 -22.92
CA GLY A 106 6.68 1.30 -22.12
C GLY A 106 8.00 1.17 -21.35
N PHE A 107 9.07 1.79 -21.86
CA PHE A 107 10.36 1.92 -21.15
C PHE A 107 10.35 3.02 -20.07
N PHE A 108 9.59 4.09 -20.28
CA PHE A 108 9.54 5.27 -19.41
C PHE A 108 8.23 5.40 -18.63
N ASP A 109 7.56 4.28 -18.33
CA ASP A 109 6.63 4.15 -17.19
C ASP A 109 5.22 4.78 -17.31
N TYR A 110 4.89 5.44 -18.44
CA TYR A 110 3.58 6.14 -18.58
C TYR A 110 2.48 5.37 -19.32
N GLY A 111 2.74 4.14 -19.79
CA GLY A 111 1.85 3.45 -20.74
C GLY A 111 0.68 2.63 -20.14
N VAL A 112 0.83 2.07 -18.93
CA VAL A 112 -0.08 1.02 -18.44
C VAL A 112 -1.43 1.55 -17.96
N ALA A 113 -1.49 2.80 -17.49
CA ALA A 113 -2.76 3.38 -17.01
C ALA A 113 -3.74 3.72 -18.14
N MET A 114 -3.39 3.51 -19.42
CA MET A 114 -4.29 3.72 -20.54
C MET A 114 -4.45 2.44 -21.38
N PRO A 115 -5.23 1.45 -20.91
CA PRO A 115 -5.74 0.38 -21.77
C PRO A 115 -6.33 0.88 -23.11
N PRO A 116 -6.95 2.09 -23.20
CA PRO A 116 -7.33 2.69 -24.48
C PRO A 116 -6.16 2.96 -25.44
N ALA A 117 -4.97 3.32 -24.94
CA ALA A 117 -3.79 3.56 -25.77
C ALA A 117 -3.25 2.25 -26.36
N GLY A 118 -3.24 1.16 -25.58
CA GLY A 118 -2.90 -0.18 -26.07
C GLY A 118 -3.91 -0.70 -27.11
N ALA A 119 -5.21 -0.56 -26.85
CA ALA A 119 -6.25 -0.94 -27.79
C ALA A 119 -6.22 -0.10 -29.09
N LEU A 120 -6.01 1.22 -28.96
CA LEU A 120 -5.81 2.13 -30.09
C LEU A 120 -4.57 1.75 -30.90
N HIS A 121 -3.47 1.40 -30.24
CA HIS A 121 -2.25 0.94 -30.90
C HIS A 121 -2.50 -0.33 -31.73
N ILE A 122 -3.17 -1.32 -31.15
CA ILE A 122 -3.55 -2.56 -31.83
C ILE A 122 -4.46 -2.27 -33.03
N LEU A 123 -5.46 -1.40 -32.87
CA LEU A 123 -6.37 -1.00 -33.94
C LEU A 123 -5.66 -0.25 -35.07
N LEU A 124 -4.71 0.64 -34.74
CA LEU A 124 -3.90 1.37 -35.72
C LEU A 124 -2.99 0.44 -36.52
N ILE A 125 -2.33 -0.52 -35.85
CA ILE A 125 -1.51 -1.54 -36.51
C ILE A 125 -2.38 -2.45 -37.38
N ALA A 126 -3.50 -2.93 -36.87
CA ALA A 126 -4.42 -3.81 -37.60
C ALA A 126 -5.02 -3.11 -38.83
N GLY A 127 -5.45 -1.86 -38.67
CA GLY A 127 -5.96 -1.02 -39.76
C GLY A 127 -4.90 -0.76 -40.83
N ALA A 128 -3.68 -0.43 -40.41
CA ALA A 128 -2.58 -0.22 -41.35
C ALA A 128 -2.18 -1.50 -42.08
N ALA A 129 -2.09 -2.64 -41.39
CA ALA A 129 -1.83 -3.94 -42.02
C ALA A 129 -2.91 -4.30 -43.05
N GLY A 130 -4.19 -4.01 -42.75
CA GLY A 130 -5.31 -4.22 -43.67
C GLY A 130 -5.21 -3.37 -44.94
N LEU A 131 -4.86 -2.10 -44.79
CA LEU A 131 -4.66 -1.19 -45.91
C LEU A 131 -3.52 -1.65 -46.82
N LEU A 132 -2.40 -2.13 -46.24
CA LEU A 132 -1.24 -2.62 -46.99
C LEU A 132 -1.55 -3.94 -47.73
N THR A 133 -2.30 -4.86 -47.13
CA THR A 133 -2.69 -6.11 -47.81
C THR A 133 -3.66 -5.92 -48.98
N ASN A 134 -4.48 -4.87 -48.95
CA ASN A 134 -5.41 -4.53 -50.03
C ASN A 134 -4.74 -3.75 -51.18
N SER A 135 -3.61 -3.07 -50.95
CA SER A 135 -2.89 -2.35 -52.00
C SER A 135 -2.07 -3.24 -52.93
N GLU A 136 -1.68 -4.45 -52.50
CA GLU A 136 -0.90 -5.43 -53.30
C GLU A 136 -1.72 -6.15 -54.40
N ARG A 137 -2.75 -5.52 -54.99
CA ARG A 137 -3.57 -6.19 -56.01
C ARG A 137 -2.94 -6.24 -57.42
N HIS A 138 -1.80 -5.60 -57.71
CA HIS A 138 -1.37 -5.44 -59.11
C HIS A 138 0.06 -5.81 -59.55
N HIS A 139 0.99 -6.23 -58.69
CA HIS A 139 2.30 -6.70 -59.18
C HIS A 139 2.64 -8.10 -58.68
N ALA A 140 2.48 -9.08 -59.58
CA ALA A 140 2.96 -10.44 -59.41
C ALA A 140 4.49 -10.44 -59.49
N VAL A 141 5.17 -10.24 -58.37
CA VAL A 141 6.62 -10.50 -58.27
C VAL A 141 6.81 -11.88 -57.62
N PRO A 142 7.30 -12.88 -58.37
CA PRO A 142 7.60 -14.19 -57.80
C PRO A 142 8.98 -14.11 -57.14
N THR A 143 9.03 -13.93 -55.82
CA THR A 143 10.26 -14.18 -55.05
C THR A 143 10.06 -15.39 -54.14
N GLY A 144 10.83 -16.43 -54.43
CA GLY A 144 10.84 -17.70 -53.71
C GLY A 144 11.45 -17.54 -52.32
N VAL A 145 10.65 -17.04 -51.37
CA VAL A 145 10.22 -17.71 -50.12
C VAL A 145 8.96 -16.93 -49.66
N ALA A 146 8.04 -16.65 -50.57
CA ALA A 146 6.76 -16.07 -50.22
C ALA A 146 5.96 -17.16 -49.50
N PHE A 147 5.83 -17.03 -48.19
CA PHE A 147 4.82 -17.77 -47.43
C PHE A 147 3.47 -17.51 -48.10
N ALA A 148 3.01 -18.45 -48.95
CA ALA A 148 1.73 -18.39 -49.68
C ALA A 148 0.51 -18.35 -48.73
N SER A 149 0.75 -18.37 -47.42
CA SER A 149 -0.21 -18.19 -46.36
C SER A 149 -0.48 -16.70 -45.99
N GLY A 150 0.20 -15.74 -46.62
CA GLY A 150 0.22 -14.32 -46.20
C GLY A 150 -1.15 -13.64 -46.04
N ARG A 151 -2.05 -13.73 -47.04
CA ARG A 151 -3.36 -13.05 -46.95
C ARG A 151 -4.32 -13.70 -45.97
N LEU A 152 -4.37 -15.03 -45.94
CA LEU A 152 -5.24 -15.76 -45.03
C LEU A 152 -4.75 -15.60 -43.59
N ILE A 153 -3.44 -15.71 -43.33
CA ILE A 153 -2.87 -15.47 -42.00
C ILE A 153 -3.09 -14.02 -41.58
N ALA A 154 -2.86 -13.03 -42.44
CA ALA A 154 -3.11 -11.63 -42.11
C ALA A 154 -4.58 -11.35 -41.78
N LEU A 155 -5.52 -11.90 -42.56
CA LEU A 155 -6.95 -11.81 -42.28
C LEU A 155 -7.31 -12.49 -40.95
N LEU A 156 -6.77 -13.69 -40.69
CA LEU A 156 -6.98 -14.41 -39.43
C LEU A 156 -6.43 -13.62 -38.24
N VAL A 157 -5.24 -13.02 -38.37
CA VAL A 157 -4.67 -12.16 -37.34
C VAL A 157 -5.53 -10.92 -37.13
N GLN A 158 -5.98 -10.23 -38.18
CA GLN A 158 -6.85 -9.06 -38.07
C GLN A 158 -8.20 -9.39 -37.43
N LEU A 159 -8.86 -10.47 -37.86
CA LEU A 159 -10.10 -10.94 -37.24
C LEU A 159 -9.87 -11.31 -35.77
N SER A 160 -8.73 -11.90 -35.44
CA SER A 160 -8.35 -12.21 -34.06
C SER A 160 -8.11 -10.93 -33.23
N LEU A 161 -7.52 -9.89 -33.81
CA LEU A 161 -7.32 -8.59 -33.14
C LEU A 161 -8.65 -7.85 -32.94
N VAL A 162 -9.55 -7.86 -33.91
CA VAL A 162 -10.90 -7.25 -33.79
C VAL A 162 -11.75 -8.01 -32.78
N ALA A 163 -11.77 -9.35 -32.86
CA ALA A 163 -12.44 -10.19 -31.87
C ALA A 163 -11.85 -9.97 -30.47
N GLY A 164 -10.51 -9.93 -30.38
CA GLY A 164 -9.78 -9.62 -29.16
C GLY A 164 -10.14 -8.25 -28.59
N ALA A 165 -10.18 -7.20 -29.41
CA ALA A 165 -10.58 -5.86 -28.99
C ALA A 165 -12.04 -5.80 -28.53
N GLY A 166 -12.96 -6.51 -29.20
CA GLY A 166 -14.36 -6.61 -28.77
C GLY A 166 -14.52 -7.33 -27.43
N MET A 167 -13.75 -8.40 -27.22
CA MET A 167 -13.69 -9.10 -25.92
C MET A 167 -13.07 -8.21 -24.83
N PHE A 168 -12.01 -7.47 -25.16
CA PHE A 168 -11.30 -6.57 -24.26
C PHE A 168 -12.14 -5.35 -23.87
N ALA A 169 -13.03 -4.87 -24.75
CA ALA A 169 -13.93 -3.77 -24.40
C ALA A 169 -14.82 -4.14 -23.21
N ARG A 170 -15.40 -5.34 -23.20
CA ARG A 170 -16.21 -5.82 -22.07
C ARG A 170 -15.38 -5.92 -20.79
N ASP A 171 -14.17 -6.45 -20.89
CA ASP A 171 -13.23 -6.54 -19.77
C ASP A 171 -12.86 -5.14 -19.23
N LEU A 172 -12.63 -4.17 -20.11
CA LEU A 172 -12.33 -2.78 -19.75
C LEU A 172 -13.51 -2.09 -19.04
N TRP A 173 -14.75 -2.34 -19.49
CA TRP A 173 -15.93 -1.85 -18.79
C TRP A 173 -16.06 -2.46 -17.39
N ALA A 174 -15.79 -3.76 -17.25
CA ALA A 174 -15.79 -4.43 -15.95
C ALA A 174 -14.69 -3.87 -15.03
N ALA A 175 -13.48 -3.66 -15.55
CA ALA A 175 -12.38 -3.05 -14.82
C ALA A 175 -12.73 -1.62 -14.34
N ALA A 176 -13.28 -0.78 -15.22
CA ALA A 176 -13.68 0.59 -14.85
C ALA A 176 -14.77 0.62 -13.76
N GLU A 177 -15.71 -0.33 -13.80
CA GLU A 177 -16.74 -0.49 -12.78
C GLU A 177 -16.13 -0.96 -11.44
N ILE A 178 -15.16 -1.87 -11.48
CA ILE A 178 -14.41 -2.32 -10.31
C ILE A 178 -13.64 -1.14 -9.70
N ASP A 179 -12.89 -0.39 -10.50
CA ASP A 179 -12.14 0.79 -10.03
C ASP A 179 -13.04 1.80 -9.31
N ARG A 180 -14.24 2.05 -9.87
CA ARG A 180 -15.24 2.91 -9.22
C ARG A 180 -15.66 2.34 -7.87
N CYS A 181 -15.98 1.05 -7.80
CA CYS A 181 -16.34 0.38 -6.56
C CYS A 181 -15.20 0.42 -5.54
N VAL A 182 -13.95 0.21 -5.97
CA VAL A 182 -12.76 0.27 -5.12
C VAL A 182 -12.62 1.65 -4.48
N VAL A 183 -12.77 2.73 -5.24
CA VAL A 183 -12.75 4.10 -4.69
C VAL A 183 -13.87 4.31 -3.69
N GLN A 184 -15.08 3.82 -3.98
CA GLN A 184 -16.22 3.93 -3.07
C GLN A 184 -16.01 3.14 -1.76
N VAL A 185 -15.42 1.94 -1.83
CA VAL A 185 -15.04 1.16 -0.64
C VAL A 185 -14.06 1.94 0.23
N HIS A 186 -13.02 2.52 -0.37
CA HIS A 186 -12.05 3.32 0.38
C HIS A 186 -12.69 4.55 1.03
N GLN A 187 -13.63 5.21 0.36
CA GLN A 187 -14.38 6.34 0.93
C GLN A 187 -15.32 5.91 2.06
N ALA A 188 -16.02 4.79 1.89
CA ALA A 188 -16.95 4.25 2.88
C ALA A 188 -16.25 3.70 4.14
N LEU A 189 -15.00 3.28 4.01
CA LEU A 189 -14.19 2.73 5.11
C LEU A 189 -13.10 3.69 5.60
N ALA A 190 -13.07 4.93 5.11
CA ALA A 190 -12.13 5.96 5.55
C ALA A 190 -12.38 6.31 7.02
N MET A 191 -11.30 6.54 7.77
CA MET A 191 -11.39 6.95 9.17
C MET A 191 -11.50 8.48 9.29
N PRO A 192 -12.31 9.02 10.23
CA PRO A 192 -13.24 8.31 11.10
C PRO A 192 -14.46 7.77 10.33
N VAL A 193 -14.90 6.55 10.67
CA VAL A 193 -16.05 5.91 10.02
C VAL A 193 -17.34 6.48 10.60
N SER A 194 -18.26 6.89 9.72
CA SER A 194 -19.59 7.37 10.07
C SER A 194 -20.69 6.31 9.84
N PRO A 195 -21.83 6.41 10.54
CA PRO A 195 -22.97 5.50 10.33
C PRO A 195 -23.50 5.51 8.90
N GLU A 196 -23.52 6.69 8.25
CA GLU A 196 -23.96 6.87 6.87
C GLU A 196 -23.02 6.14 5.90
N GLN A 197 -21.71 6.24 6.12
CA GLN A 197 -20.71 5.53 5.30
C GLN A 197 -20.86 4.00 5.41
N LEU A 198 -21.15 3.48 6.60
CA LEU A 198 -21.40 2.05 6.80
C LEU A 198 -22.68 1.54 6.13
N ALA A 199 -23.68 2.42 5.93
CA ALA A 199 -24.90 2.05 5.21
C ALA A 199 -24.64 1.80 3.71
N GLU A 200 -23.63 2.46 3.13
CA GLU A 200 -23.27 2.34 1.71
C GLU A 200 -22.52 1.03 1.38
N VAL A 201 -21.94 0.35 2.37
CA VAL A 201 -21.15 -0.88 2.18
C VAL A 201 -21.97 -1.99 1.48
N GLY A 202 -23.24 -2.16 1.85
CA GLY A 202 -24.12 -3.19 1.27
C GLY A 202 -24.45 -2.95 -0.21
N PRO A 203 -24.91 -1.75 -0.62
CA PRO A 203 -25.02 -1.36 -2.02
C PRO A 203 -23.73 -1.54 -2.83
N ILE A 204 -22.58 -1.07 -2.32
CA ILE A 204 -21.28 -1.17 -2.99
C ILE A 204 -20.90 -2.64 -3.20
N ARG A 205 -21.11 -3.50 -2.19
CA ARG A 205 -20.86 -4.95 -2.29
C ARG A 205 -21.58 -5.58 -3.48
N ARG A 206 -22.86 -5.27 -3.67
CA ARG A 206 -23.67 -5.86 -4.76
C ARG A 206 -23.17 -5.42 -6.13
N GLN A 207 -22.75 -4.17 -6.27
CA GLN A 207 -22.17 -3.65 -7.52
C GLN A 207 -20.83 -4.32 -7.80
N LEU A 208 -19.96 -4.39 -6.79
CA LEU A 208 -18.65 -5.03 -6.89
C LEU A 208 -18.75 -6.53 -7.22
N GLU A 209 -19.63 -7.29 -6.55
CA GLU A 209 -19.86 -8.70 -6.87
C GLU A 209 -20.40 -8.90 -8.29
N ALA A 210 -21.23 -7.98 -8.80
CA ALA A 210 -21.72 -8.04 -10.18
C ALA A 210 -20.60 -7.76 -11.20
N ALA A 211 -19.68 -6.84 -10.89
CA ALA A 211 -18.53 -6.54 -11.73
C ALA A 211 -17.50 -7.68 -11.70
N LEU A 212 -17.21 -8.25 -10.52
CA LEU A 212 -16.33 -9.41 -10.35
C LEU A 212 -16.87 -10.68 -11.01
N LYS A 213 -18.18 -10.84 -11.22
CA LYS A 213 -18.71 -11.93 -12.07
C LYS A 213 -18.23 -11.83 -13.52
N GLN A 214 -17.90 -10.63 -13.99
CA GLN A 214 -17.39 -10.40 -15.34
C GLN A 214 -15.86 -10.51 -15.40
N ARG A 215 -15.18 -10.18 -14.31
CA ARG A 215 -13.72 -10.23 -14.14
C ARG A 215 -13.37 -10.84 -12.78
N PRO A 216 -13.44 -12.18 -12.64
CA PRO A 216 -13.35 -12.87 -11.34
C PRO A 216 -11.94 -12.87 -10.73
N ASP A 217 -10.95 -12.53 -11.55
CA ASP A 217 -9.52 -12.44 -11.26
C ASP A 217 -9.04 -10.97 -11.26
N ASP A 218 -9.89 -10.04 -10.81
CA ASP A 218 -9.43 -8.68 -10.55
C ASP A 218 -8.88 -8.56 -9.12
N PRO A 219 -7.57 -8.35 -8.92
CA PRO A 219 -6.98 -8.31 -7.57
C PRO A 219 -7.42 -7.09 -6.75
N GLU A 220 -7.67 -5.92 -7.35
CA GLU A 220 -8.14 -4.75 -6.61
C GLU A 220 -9.59 -4.93 -6.17
N GLY A 221 -10.44 -5.41 -7.08
CA GLY A 221 -11.83 -5.72 -6.79
C GLY A 221 -11.97 -6.82 -5.73
N LEU A 222 -11.12 -7.84 -5.78
CA LEU A 222 -11.07 -8.88 -4.77
C LEU A 222 -10.60 -8.37 -3.40
N ASP A 223 -9.56 -7.52 -3.34
CA ASP A 223 -9.17 -6.89 -2.07
C ASP A 223 -10.27 -5.97 -1.53
N ALA A 224 -10.96 -5.22 -2.39
CA ALA A 224 -12.11 -4.42 -1.98
C ALA A 224 -13.25 -5.31 -1.44
N LEU A 225 -13.52 -6.45 -2.07
CA LEU A 225 -14.51 -7.42 -1.58
C LEU A 225 -14.11 -8.00 -0.21
N ARG A 226 -12.82 -8.28 0.00
CA ARG A 226 -12.26 -8.69 1.30
C ARG A 226 -12.48 -7.62 2.37
N GLN A 227 -12.19 -6.35 2.06
CA GLN A 227 -12.40 -5.23 2.97
C GLN A 227 -13.89 -5.06 3.34
N ILE A 228 -14.80 -5.19 2.37
CA ILE A 228 -16.25 -5.21 2.60
C ILE A 228 -16.65 -6.38 3.52
N ALA A 229 -16.18 -7.60 3.24
CA ALA A 229 -16.52 -8.77 4.05
C ALA A 229 -16.03 -8.61 5.50
N ALA A 230 -14.85 -8.01 5.69
CA ALA A 230 -14.34 -7.68 7.02
C ALA A 230 -15.16 -6.57 7.69
N ALA A 231 -15.62 -5.56 6.95
CA ALA A 231 -16.50 -4.51 7.47
C ALA A 231 -17.87 -5.07 7.88
N ASP A 232 -18.47 -5.94 7.07
CA ASP A 232 -19.73 -6.63 7.37
C ASP A 232 -19.59 -7.46 8.66
N PHE A 233 -18.50 -8.22 8.79
CA PHE A 233 -18.19 -8.99 10.00
C PHE A 233 -18.08 -8.08 11.23
N ARG A 234 -17.32 -6.99 11.14
CA ARG A 234 -17.16 -6.00 12.22
C ARG A 234 -18.47 -5.40 12.66
N LYS A 235 -19.30 -4.99 11.69
CA LYS A 235 -20.63 -4.45 11.92
C LYS A 235 -21.48 -5.44 12.73
N LYS A 236 -21.54 -6.70 12.30
CA LYS A 236 -22.31 -7.74 12.99
C LYS A 236 -21.78 -8.04 14.39
N VAL A 237 -20.46 -8.04 14.58
CA VAL A 237 -19.87 -8.20 15.92
C VAL A 237 -20.27 -7.06 16.84
N ILE A 238 -20.29 -5.81 16.34
CA ILE A 238 -20.75 -4.65 17.12
C ILE A 238 -22.25 -4.78 17.43
N GLU A 239 -23.07 -5.16 16.45
CA GLU A 239 -24.52 -5.34 16.63
C GLU A 239 -24.85 -6.44 17.66
N SER A 240 -24.12 -7.56 17.62
CA SER A 240 -24.27 -8.66 18.58
C SER A 240 -23.84 -8.23 20.00
N ALA A 241 -22.67 -7.60 20.13
CA ALA A 241 -22.09 -7.30 21.44
C ALA A 241 -22.70 -6.07 22.12
N PHE A 242 -23.10 -5.06 21.35
CA PHE A 242 -23.54 -3.74 21.87
C PHE A 242 -24.95 -3.33 21.41
N GLY A 243 -25.59 -4.13 20.55
CA GLY A 243 -26.89 -3.82 19.96
C GLY A 243 -26.80 -2.93 18.71
N PRO A 244 -27.87 -2.88 17.90
CA PRO A 244 -27.86 -2.13 16.63
C PRO A 244 -27.76 -0.61 16.81
N ALA A 245 -28.15 -0.08 17.97
CA ALA A 245 -28.04 1.35 18.26
C ALA A 245 -26.58 1.84 18.35
N ALA A 246 -25.64 0.96 18.71
CA ALA A 246 -24.22 1.31 18.84
C ALA A 246 -23.59 1.77 17.52
N LEU A 247 -24.15 1.33 16.38
CA LEU A 247 -23.70 1.78 15.05
C LEU A 247 -24.05 3.23 14.74
N ALA A 248 -25.04 3.80 15.42
CA ALA A 248 -25.47 5.19 15.24
C ALA A 248 -24.79 6.16 16.23
N GLU A 249 -24.01 5.65 17.18
CA GLU A 249 -23.38 6.48 18.20
C GLU A 249 -22.13 7.19 17.67
N PRO A 250 -21.86 8.45 18.07
CA PRO A 250 -20.63 9.17 17.71
C PRO A 250 -19.33 8.44 18.11
N GLY A 251 -19.40 7.51 19.07
CA GLY A 251 -18.29 6.67 19.52
C GLY A 251 -17.93 5.49 18.62
N ILE A 252 -18.65 5.27 17.51
CA ILE A 252 -18.48 4.09 16.65
C ILE A 252 -17.04 3.93 16.14
N SER A 253 -16.31 5.01 15.89
CA SER A 253 -14.90 4.93 15.43
C SER A 253 -13.98 4.19 16.42
N ASN A 254 -14.20 4.35 17.73
CA ASN A 254 -13.40 3.64 18.74
C ASN A 254 -13.77 2.15 18.81
N LEU A 255 -15.06 1.83 18.72
CA LEU A 255 -15.53 0.45 18.64
C LEU A 255 -15.00 -0.21 17.37
N TRP A 256 -15.06 0.49 16.24
CA TRP A 256 -14.56 0.05 14.95
C TRP A 256 -13.09 -0.34 15.07
N GLN A 257 -12.21 0.54 15.58
CA GLN A 257 -10.79 0.24 15.76
C GLN A 257 -10.53 -1.03 16.60
N ARG A 258 -11.38 -1.29 17.61
CA ARG A 258 -11.28 -2.47 18.49
C ARG A 258 -11.82 -3.76 17.89
N THR A 259 -12.75 -3.68 16.94
CA THR A 259 -13.36 -4.86 16.32
C THR A 259 -12.63 -5.32 15.06
N THR A 260 -11.42 -4.85 14.78
CA THR A 260 -10.60 -5.46 13.72
C THR A 260 -10.46 -6.98 13.94
N LEU A 261 -10.24 -7.75 12.87
CA LEU A 261 -10.13 -9.20 12.96
C LEU A 261 -8.98 -9.62 13.92
N ALA A 262 -7.81 -8.99 13.77
CA ALA A 262 -6.75 -8.84 14.76
C ALA A 262 -7.24 -8.66 16.21
N GLY A 263 -7.96 -7.56 16.47
CA GLY A 263 -8.42 -7.19 17.80
C GLY A 263 -9.40 -8.19 18.39
N ILE A 264 -10.31 -8.74 17.59
CA ILE A 264 -11.27 -9.77 18.03
C ILE A 264 -10.53 -11.07 18.38
N ALA A 265 -9.57 -11.49 17.55
CA ALA A 265 -8.76 -12.67 17.83
C ALA A 265 -7.97 -12.50 19.15
N GLU A 266 -7.38 -11.33 19.37
CA GLU A 266 -6.71 -10.99 20.64
C GLU A 266 -7.67 -11.05 21.83
N GLN A 267 -8.84 -10.41 21.75
CA GLN A 267 -9.84 -10.45 22.82
C GLN A 267 -10.32 -11.87 23.11
N LEU A 268 -10.46 -12.72 22.09
CA LEU A 268 -10.83 -14.12 22.28
C LEU A 268 -9.74 -14.89 23.02
N LEU A 269 -8.47 -14.74 22.65
CA LEU A 269 -7.35 -15.39 23.35
C LEU A 269 -7.24 -14.94 24.81
N LEU A 270 -7.45 -13.64 25.08
CA LEU A 270 -7.50 -13.11 26.44
C LEU A 270 -8.70 -13.66 27.23
N ALA A 271 -9.86 -13.80 26.58
CA ALA A 271 -11.05 -14.39 27.20
C ALA A 271 -10.82 -15.87 27.55
N GLU A 272 -10.17 -16.65 26.69
CA GLU A 272 -9.86 -18.07 26.94
C GLU A 272 -9.00 -18.28 28.18
N LYS A 273 -8.11 -17.33 28.51
CA LYS A 273 -7.31 -17.37 29.74
C LYS A 273 -8.16 -17.13 31.00
N ARG A 274 -9.23 -16.34 30.89
CA ARG A 274 -10.07 -15.93 32.03
C ARG A 274 -11.26 -16.86 32.26
N ASP A 275 -11.97 -17.18 31.18
CA ASP A 275 -13.17 -18.03 31.17
C ASP A 275 -13.22 -18.84 29.88
N LYS A 276 -12.75 -20.09 29.95
CA LYS A 276 -12.74 -21.03 28.82
C LYS A 276 -14.13 -21.31 28.27
N THR A 277 -15.15 -21.38 29.14
CA THR A 277 -16.52 -21.74 28.73
C THR A 277 -17.17 -20.57 28.00
N GLY A 278 -17.09 -19.36 28.56
CA GLY A 278 -17.56 -18.14 27.91
C GLY A 278 -16.84 -17.87 26.59
N ALA A 279 -15.52 -18.08 26.53
CA ALA A 279 -14.76 -17.93 25.31
C ALA A 279 -15.14 -18.95 24.22
N ALA A 280 -15.45 -20.20 24.57
CA ALA A 280 -15.93 -21.20 23.62
C ALA A 280 -17.30 -20.84 23.04
N ALA A 281 -18.20 -20.30 23.87
CA ALA A 281 -19.49 -19.79 23.41
C ALA A 281 -19.31 -18.59 22.46
N PHE A 282 -18.49 -17.62 22.86
CA PHE A 282 -18.17 -16.45 22.03
C PHE A 282 -17.52 -16.84 20.70
N ARG A 283 -16.58 -17.80 20.72
CA ARG A 283 -15.97 -18.37 19.51
C ARG A 283 -17.01 -18.95 18.56
N THR A 284 -17.99 -19.70 19.08
CA THR A 284 -19.05 -20.30 18.26
C THR A 284 -19.89 -19.23 17.56
N GLU A 285 -20.26 -18.18 18.28
CA GLU A 285 -20.98 -17.03 17.72
C GLU A 285 -20.15 -16.32 16.64
N LEU A 286 -18.86 -16.03 16.92
CA LEU A 286 -17.97 -15.41 15.94
C LEU A 286 -17.86 -16.23 14.65
N LEU A 287 -17.77 -17.56 14.74
CA LEU A 287 -17.69 -18.43 13.57
C LEU A 287 -18.98 -18.38 12.73
N GLN A 288 -20.15 -18.31 13.38
CA GLN A 288 -21.40 -18.10 12.66
C GLN A 288 -21.38 -16.76 11.90
N LEU A 289 -20.90 -15.68 12.51
CA LEU A 289 -20.78 -14.38 11.85
C LEU A 289 -19.77 -14.41 10.69
N VAL A 290 -18.65 -15.12 10.83
CA VAL A 290 -17.66 -15.34 9.76
C VAL A 290 -18.30 -16.01 8.54
N ASP A 291 -19.10 -17.04 8.76
CA ASP A 291 -19.79 -17.78 7.69
C ASP A 291 -20.89 -16.93 7.03
N GLU A 292 -21.71 -16.25 7.82
CA GLU A 292 -22.77 -15.37 7.31
C GLU A 292 -22.21 -14.22 6.45
N CYS A 293 -21.05 -13.66 6.82
CA CYS A 293 -20.39 -12.62 6.05
C CYS A 293 -19.56 -13.17 4.86
N ARG A 294 -19.41 -14.50 4.77
CA ARG A 294 -18.57 -15.22 3.80
C ARG A 294 -17.09 -14.82 3.91
N LEU A 295 -16.64 -14.36 5.07
CA LEU A 295 -15.31 -13.78 5.26
C LEU A 295 -14.20 -14.79 4.96
N LEU A 296 -14.30 -16.00 5.51
CA LEU A 296 -13.35 -17.08 5.26
C LEU A 296 -13.33 -17.49 3.78
N GLN A 297 -14.50 -17.63 3.16
CA GLN A 297 -14.60 -18.01 1.74
C GLN A 297 -13.95 -16.96 0.84
N VAL A 298 -14.16 -15.67 1.10
CA VAL A 298 -13.54 -14.58 0.34
C VAL A 298 -12.02 -14.66 0.47
N HIS A 299 -11.48 -14.77 1.68
CA HIS A 299 -10.04 -14.93 1.87
C HIS A 299 -9.48 -16.16 1.16
N GLN A 300 -10.14 -17.31 1.26
CA GLN A 300 -9.69 -18.55 0.60
C GLN A 300 -9.72 -18.44 -0.94
N ASN A 301 -10.77 -17.84 -1.50
CA ASN A 301 -10.86 -17.63 -2.96
C ASN A 301 -9.71 -16.73 -3.46
N ILE A 302 -9.47 -15.62 -2.76
CA ILE A 302 -8.38 -14.71 -3.10
C ILE A 302 -7.05 -15.43 -2.95
N HIS A 303 -6.89 -16.24 -1.92
CA HIS A 303 -5.67 -17.00 -1.69
C HIS A 303 -5.38 -18.02 -2.79
N GLN A 304 -6.40 -18.68 -3.32
CA GLN A 304 -6.26 -19.63 -4.43
C GLN A 304 -5.80 -18.94 -5.71
N LEU A 305 -6.28 -17.72 -5.96
CA LEU A 305 -5.92 -16.92 -7.14
C LEU A 305 -4.58 -16.19 -6.97
N TYR A 306 -4.32 -15.67 -5.77
CA TYR A 306 -3.18 -14.84 -5.40
C TYR A 306 -2.56 -15.33 -4.08
N PRO A 307 -1.81 -16.44 -4.09
CA PRO A 307 -1.24 -17.03 -2.88
C PRO A 307 -0.20 -16.13 -2.20
N LEU A 308 0.30 -15.12 -2.92
CA LEU A 308 1.30 -14.16 -2.44
C LEU A 308 0.71 -12.79 -2.10
N LEU A 309 -0.62 -12.64 -2.01
CA LEU A 309 -1.22 -11.39 -1.56
C LEU A 309 -1.10 -11.27 -0.02
N PRO A 310 -0.33 -10.33 0.55
CA PRO A 310 0.03 -10.37 1.97
C PRO A 310 -1.16 -10.22 2.90
N LYS A 311 -2.07 -9.26 2.61
CA LYS A 311 -3.28 -9.02 3.41
C LYS A 311 -4.21 -10.22 3.48
N THR A 312 -4.12 -11.15 2.52
CA THR A 312 -4.93 -12.38 2.53
C THR A 312 -4.37 -13.41 3.50
N ALA A 313 -3.05 -13.61 3.48
CA ALA A 313 -2.38 -14.54 4.41
C ALA A 313 -2.54 -14.08 5.87
N ASP A 314 -2.42 -12.77 6.11
CA ASP A 314 -2.66 -12.16 7.42
C ASP A 314 -4.07 -12.46 7.96
N GLY A 315 -5.12 -12.08 7.21
CA GLY A 315 -6.48 -12.37 7.68
C GLY A 315 -6.80 -13.87 7.75
N LEU A 316 -6.16 -14.73 6.95
CA LEU A 316 -6.29 -16.19 7.11
C LEU A 316 -5.64 -16.69 8.42
N ALA A 317 -4.53 -16.09 8.84
CA ALA A 317 -3.91 -16.39 10.13
C ALA A 317 -4.85 -16.01 11.27
N GLU A 318 -5.43 -14.82 11.23
CA GLU A 318 -6.37 -14.36 12.26
C GLU A 318 -7.65 -15.20 12.28
N LEU A 319 -8.19 -15.58 11.12
CA LEU A 319 -9.32 -16.52 11.03
C LEU A 319 -8.97 -17.91 11.58
N ALA A 320 -7.74 -18.38 11.41
CA ALA A 320 -7.28 -19.63 12.01
C ALA A 320 -7.28 -19.54 13.54
N LEU A 321 -6.88 -18.41 14.11
CA LEU A 321 -7.01 -18.16 15.55
C LEU A 321 -8.47 -18.16 16.01
N LEU A 322 -9.40 -17.56 15.26
CA LEU A 322 -10.84 -17.62 15.55
C LEU A 322 -11.42 -19.03 15.44
N ARG A 323 -10.82 -19.91 14.64
CA ARG A 323 -11.20 -21.33 14.55
C ARG A 323 -10.51 -22.23 15.59
N GLY A 324 -9.50 -21.70 16.30
CA GLY A 324 -8.71 -22.46 17.27
C GLY A 324 -7.70 -23.40 16.60
N ASP A 325 -7.33 -23.13 15.35
CA ASP A 325 -6.40 -23.92 14.56
C ASP A 325 -5.00 -23.29 14.62
N SER A 326 -4.22 -23.66 15.63
CA SER A 326 -2.88 -23.10 15.85
C SER A 326 -1.88 -23.49 14.76
N GLU A 327 -2.07 -24.65 14.11
CA GLU A 327 -1.16 -25.12 13.06
C GLU A 327 -1.36 -24.29 11.79
N GLU A 328 -2.61 -24.11 11.37
CA GLU A 328 -2.95 -23.25 10.24
C GLU A 328 -2.52 -21.80 10.52
N PHE A 329 -2.71 -21.31 11.74
CA PHE A 329 -2.23 -19.99 12.14
C PHE A 329 -0.74 -19.81 11.86
N HIS A 330 0.12 -20.68 12.38
CA HIS A 330 1.57 -20.57 12.18
C HIS A 330 1.96 -20.67 10.70
N ARG A 331 1.32 -21.59 9.95
CA ARG A 331 1.55 -21.73 8.51
C ARG A 331 1.22 -20.44 7.74
N ARG A 332 0.13 -19.76 8.11
CA ARG A 332 -0.29 -18.50 7.49
C ARG A 332 0.56 -17.31 7.92
N VAL A 333 1.03 -17.28 9.16
CA VAL A 333 2.04 -16.32 9.62
C VAL A 333 3.31 -16.44 8.79
N ASP A 334 3.84 -17.64 8.60
CA ASP A 334 5.05 -17.87 7.80
C ASP A 334 4.87 -17.40 6.36
N GLN A 335 3.69 -17.63 5.79
CA GLN A 335 3.35 -17.15 4.46
C GLN A 335 3.22 -15.63 4.38
N ALA A 336 2.57 -14.98 5.35
CA ALA A 336 2.45 -13.53 5.40
C ALA A 336 3.85 -12.88 5.53
N LEU A 337 4.71 -13.43 6.40
CA LEU A 337 6.08 -12.96 6.60
C LEU A 337 7.03 -13.31 5.47
N PHE A 338 6.70 -14.29 4.63
CA PHE A 338 7.42 -14.54 3.38
C PHE A 338 7.19 -13.40 2.38
N VAL A 339 5.97 -12.86 2.32
CA VAL A 339 5.62 -11.76 1.40
C VAL A 339 6.01 -10.38 1.96
N GLU A 340 5.86 -10.17 3.27
CA GLU A 340 6.18 -8.91 3.94
C GLU A 340 7.16 -9.11 5.11
N PRO A 341 8.41 -9.53 4.85
CA PRO A 341 9.37 -9.89 5.89
C PRO A 341 9.79 -8.72 6.80
N SER A 342 9.64 -7.48 6.31
CA SER A 342 10.04 -6.22 6.95
C SER A 342 8.88 -5.39 7.49
N ASN A 343 7.64 -5.88 7.40
CA ASN A 343 6.49 -5.17 7.95
C ASN A 343 6.48 -5.29 9.48
N ALA A 344 6.97 -4.26 10.16
CA ALA A 344 7.07 -4.19 11.62
C ALA A 344 5.69 -4.32 12.30
N GLN A 345 4.61 -3.82 11.67
CA GLN A 345 3.27 -3.93 12.23
C GLN A 345 2.81 -5.39 12.29
N LEU A 346 2.98 -6.15 11.18
CA LEU A 346 2.65 -7.58 11.14
C LEU A 346 3.51 -8.39 12.11
N LEU A 347 4.82 -8.12 12.14
CA LEU A 347 5.75 -8.78 13.07
C LEU A 347 5.34 -8.55 14.54
N PHE A 348 4.99 -7.31 14.89
CA PHE A 348 4.48 -6.98 16.22
C PHE A 348 3.18 -7.74 16.52
N HIS A 349 2.21 -7.69 15.60
CA HIS A 349 0.88 -8.27 15.81
C HIS A 349 0.94 -9.80 15.94
N PHE A 350 1.64 -10.50 15.05
CA PHE A 350 1.84 -11.94 15.17
C PHE A 350 2.65 -12.30 16.41
N GLY A 351 3.64 -11.49 16.80
CA GLY A 351 4.36 -11.68 18.06
C GLY A 351 3.43 -11.58 19.27
N LEU A 352 2.54 -10.59 19.30
CA LEU A 352 1.53 -10.41 20.36
C LEU A 352 0.57 -11.61 20.44
N GLN A 353 0.09 -12.11 19.30
CA GLN A 353 -0.75 -13.31 19.27
C GLN A 353 0.00 -14.55 19.79
N ASN A 354 1.29 -14.70 19.46
CA ASN A 354 2.13 -15.77 20.00
C ASN A 354 2.36 -15.63 21.51
N VAL A 355 2.44 -14.40 22.05
CA VAL A 355 2.45 -14.16 23.50
C VAL A 355 1.19 -14.70 24.16
N HIS A 356 0.02 -14.40 23.58
CA HIS A 356 -1.24 -14.88 24.14
C HIS A 356 -1.42 -16.40 24.01
N LEU A 357 -0.91 -17.00 22.93
CA LEU A 357 -0.87 -18.46 22.76
C LEU A 357 0.17 -19.16 23.67
N GLY A 358 1.05 -18.41 24.34
CA GLY A 358 2.11 -18.97 25.18
C GLY A 358 3.34 -19.47 24.40
N ASN A 359 3.45 -19.17 23.11
CA ASN A 359 4.58 -19.54 22.28
C ASN A 359 5.73 -18.52 22.43
N ARG A 360 6.47 -18.65 23.54
CA ARG A 360 7.54 -17.73 23.95
C ARG A 360 8.64 -17.56 22.89
N ASP A 361 9.10 -18.65 22.29
CA ASP A 361 10.24 -18.61 21.36
C ASP A 361 9.87 -17.89 20.06
N ARG A 362 8.68 -18.20 19.51
CA ARG A 362 8.20 -17.55 18.29
C ARG A 362 7.90 -16.07 18.51
N ALA A 363 7.34 -15.71 19.67
CA ALA A 363 7.12 -14.31 20.03
C ALA A 363 8.44 -13.53 20.14
N ASP A 364 9.49 -14.12 20.75
CA ASP A 364 10.83 -13.50 20.82
C ASP A 364 11.39 -13.25 19.42
N GLU A 365 11.39 -14.26 18.55
CA GLU A 365 11.88 -14.12 17.18
C GLU A 365 11.17 -13.00 16.41
N LEU A 366 9.85 -12.98 16.45
CA LEU A 366 9.03 -11.99 15.74
C LEU A 366 9.25 -10.57 16.27
N TRP A 367 9.31 -10.39 17.59
CA TRP A 367 9.55 -9.08 18.19
C TRP A 367 10.98 -8.58 18.01
N GLN A 368 11.99 -9.46 18.04
CA GLN A 368 13.37 -9.07 17.69
C GLN A 368 13.45 -8.58 16.24
N ARG A 369 12.80 -9.30 15.31
CA ARG A 369 12.68 -8.86 13.91
C ARG A 369 11.92 -7.53 13.80
N CYS A 370 10.82 -7.37 14.54
CA CYS A 370 10.08 -6.11 14.56
C CYS A 370 10.98 -4.95 15.00
N LEU A 371 11.73 -5.09 16.10
CA LEU A 371 12.63 -4.06 16.62
C LEU A 371 13.83 -3.79 15.70
N HIS A 372 14.21 -4.74 14.84
CA HIS A 372 15.20 -4.51 13.80
C HIS A 372 14.68 -3.50 12.75
N TYR A 373 13.40 -3.55 12.41
CA TYR A 373 12.79 -2.67 11.41
C TYR A 373 12.18 -1.39 12.00
N SER A 374 11.60 -1.44 13.21
CA SER A 374 10.99 -0.31 13.87
C SER A 374 10.93 -0.45 15.39
N ALA A 375 11.34 0.62 16.08
CA ALA A 375 11.24 0.77 17.52
C ALA A 375 9.85 1.22 18.00
N THR A 376 8.94 1.59 17.10
CA THR A 376 7.62 2.18 17.41
C THR A 376 6.77 1.32 18.35
N TYR A 377 6.86 -0.01 18.23
CA TYR A 377 6.02 -0.95 18.97
C TYR A 377 6.62 -1.41 20.31
N ARG A 378 7.83 -0.92 20.66
CA ARG A 378 8.54 -1.33 21.88
C ARG A 378 7.69 -1.19 23.15
N PRO A 379 6.92 -0.11 23.36
CA PRO A 379 6.18 0.08 24.62
C PRO A 379 5.07 -0.95 24.78
N GLN A 380 4.39 -1.27 23.68
CA GLN A 380 3.36 -2.31 23.66
C GLN A 380 3.98 -3.70 23.88
N MET A 381 5.15 -3.98 23.29
CA MET A 381 5.88 -5.23 23.55
C MET A 381 6.27 -5.39 25.02
N LEU A 382 6.82 -4.33 25.65
CA LEU A 382 7.21 -4.38 27.06
C LEU A 382 5.99 -4.52 27.99
N ALA A 383 4.85 -3.94 27.63
CA ALA A 383 3.62 -4.10 28.39
C ALA A 383 3.04 -5.53 28.25
N ALA A 384 2.85 -6.00 27.02
CA ALA A 384 2.25 -7.32 26.75
C ALA A 384 3.16 -8.50 27.10
N GLY A 385 4.48 -8.33 26.98
CA GLY A 385 5.45 -9.38 27.24
C GLY A 385 5.53 -9.80 28.72
N SER A 386 4.97 -9.01 29.64
CA SER A 386 4.91 -9.37 31.07
C SER A 386 4.17 -10.69 31.33
N GLU A 387 3.39 -11.18 30.36
CA GLU A 387 2.75 -12.50 30.42
C GLU A 387 3.73 -13.69 30.33
N LEU A 388 4.87 -13.54 29.64
CA LEU A 388 5.80 -14.65 29.35
C LEU A 388 7.21 -14.46 29.91
N TRP A 389 7.59 -13.24 30.21
CA TRP A 389 8.93 -12.89 30.66
C TRP A 389 8.87 -12.03 31.92
N SER A 390 9.90 -12.18 32.77
CA SER A 390 10.12 -11.23 33.86
C SER A 390 10.47 -9.84 33.31
N GLN A 391 10.26 -8.80 34.11
CA GLN A 391 10.56 -7.41 33.71
C GLN A 391 12.04 -7.25 33.30
N ASP A 392 12.96 -7.90 34.01
CA ASP A 392 14.40 -7.86 33.69
C ASP A 392 14.70 -8.53 32.35
N GLU A 393 14.12 -9.71 32.08
CA GLU A 393 14.27 -10.39 30.79
C GLU A 393 13.69 -9.57 29.64
N LEU A 394 12.53 -8.93 29.82
CA LEU A 394 11.92 -8.04 28.82
C LEU A 394 12.83 -6.85 28.52
N LEU A 395 13.33 -6.21 29.57
CA LEU A 395 14.24 -5.09 29.46
C LEU A 395 15.59 -5.47 28.86
N GLN A 396 16.03 -6.71 29.01
CA GLN A 396 17.23 -7.24 28.37
C GLN A 396 16.99 -7.53 26.88
N LYS A 397 15.85 -8.15 26.53
CA LYS A 397 15.55 -8.59 25.17
C LYS A 397 15.02 -7.47 24.28
N PHE A 398 14.03 -6.74 24.77
CA PHE A 398 13.24 -5.77 24.01
C PHE A 398 13.40 -4.34 24.53
N GLY A 399 14.21 -4.14 25.57
CA GLY A 399 14.45 -2.82 26.14
C GLY A 399 15.09 -1.83 25.16
N PRO A 400 15.03 -0.54 25.49
CA PRO A 400 15.68 0.50 24.70
C PRO A 400 17.20 0.30 24.68
N ARG A 401 17.83 0.61 23.54
CA ARG A 401 19.30 0.52 23.35
C ARG A 401 20.00 1.87 23.32
N ASN A 402 19.22 2.95 23.34
CA ASN A 402 19.71 4.32 23.29
C ASN A 402 18.73 5.23 24.05
N TYR A 403 19.15 6.48 24.24
CA TYR A 403 18.40 7.51 24.95
C TYR A 403 17.01 7.76 24.35
N ALA A 404 16.93 8.03 23.04
CA ALA A 404 15.69 8.42 22.37
C ALA A 404 14.62 7.31 22.47
N ASP A 405 15.06 6.06 22.32
CA ASP A 405 14.23 4.87 22.47
C ASP A 405 13.68 4.73 23.90
N ALA A 406 14.50 4.99 24.92
CA ALA A 406 14.10 4.91 26.32
C ALA A 406 13.05 5.97 26.65
N VAL A 407 13.29 7.22 26.25
CA VAL A 407 12.35 8.33 26.45
C VAL A 407 11.03 8.08 25.74
N THR A 408 11.09 7.68 24.47
CA THR A 408 9.88 7.41 23.68
C THR A 408 9.06 6.29 24.32
N ALA A 409 9.74 5.24 24.76
CA ALA A 409 9.06 4.12 25.40
C ALA A 409 8.42 4.48 26.74
N ALA A 410 9.11 5.28 27.56
CA ALA A 410 8.59 5.74 28.84
C ALA A 410 7.35 6.64 28.67
N ARG A 411 7.32 7.50 27.64
CA ARG A 411 6.15 8.36 27.36
C ARG A 411 4.90 7.60 26.93
N GLN A 412 5.08 6.50 26.21
CA GLN A 412 3.98 5.74 25.60
C GLN A 412 3.46 4.63 26.50
N THR A 413 4.23 4.19 27.50
CA THR A 413 3.76 3.14 28.41
C THR A 413 2.74 3.66 29.41
N GLY A 414 1.65 2.91 29.59
CA GLY A 414 0.65 3.16 30.64
C GLY A 414 1.04 2.64 32.03
N ASN A 415 2.05 1.78 32.13
CA ASN A 415 2.49 1.17 33.39
C ASN A 415 3.50 2.07 34.10
N THR A 416 3.17 2.54 35.31
CA THR A 416 3.99 3.48 36.10
C THR A 416 5.34 2.90 36.50
N ASP A 417 5.40 1.63 36.90
CA ASP A 417 6.66 1.00 37.37
C ASP A 417 7.64 0.82 36.21
N LEU A 418 7.12 0.33 35.07
CA LEU A 418 7.90 0.23 33.84
C LEU A 418 8.32 1.62 33.34
N ARG A 419 7.44 2.63 33.43
CA ARG A 419 7.74 4.02 33.07
C ARG A 419 8.93 4.55 33.86
N ASN A 420 8.90 4.40 35.19
CA ASN A 420 9.98 4.85 36.07
C ASN A 420 11.30 4.13 35.76
N THR A 421 11.24 2.82 35.49
CA THR A 421 12.41 2.04 35.08
C THR A 421 13.00 2.53 33.76
N LEU A 422 12.16 2.85 32.79
CA LEU A 422 12.59 3.38 31.49
C LEU A 422 13.17 4.80 31.61
N TRP A 423 12.64 5.64 32.51
CA TRP A 423 13.23 6.95 32.82
C TRP A 423 14.61 6.83 33.45
N SER A 424 14.77 5.95 34.44
CA SER A 424 16.09 5.66 35.03
C SER A 424 17.10 5.24 33.96
N ARG A 425 16.71 4.34 33.06
CA ARG A 425 17.58 3.93 31.94
C ARG A 425 17.86 5.05 30.94
N ALA A 426 16.91 5.95 30.72
CA ALA A 426 17.16 7.11 29.89
C ALA A 426 18.25 8.00 30.49
N ASP A 427 18.28 8.19 31.81
CA ASP A 427 19.40 8.89 32.47
C ASP A 427 20.72 8.14 32.32
N ASP A 428 20.73 6.80 32.42
CA ASP A 428 21.95 5.99 32.20
C ASP A 428 22.51 6.10 30.76
N PHE A 429 21.63 6.30 29.77
CA PHE A 429 22.02 6.48 28.37
C PHE A 429 22.40 7.91 27.98
N TRP A 430 22.10 8.88 28.83
CA TRP A 430 22.34 10.28 28.52
C TRP A 430 23.84 10.61 28.59
N ASP A 431 24.35 11.24 27.53
CA ASP A 431 25.77 11.59 27.41
C ASP A 431 25.91 13.09 27.12
N ASP A 432 26.19 13.87 28.16
CA ASP A 432 26.34 15.34 28.07
C ASP A 432 27.46 15.79 27.11
N SER A 433 28.37 14.89 26.72
CA SER A 433 29.52 15.23 25.87
C SER A 433 29.20 15.27 24.37
N ARG A 434 28.04 14.76 23.95
CA ARG A 434 27.68 14.65 22.53
C ARG A 434 27.01 15.89 21.98
N SER A 435 27.20 16.12 20.69
CA SER A 435 26.33 17.01 19.93
C SER A 435 24.97 16.33 19.77
N HIS A 436 23.91 17.04 20.11
CA HIS A 436 22.54 16.52 20.05
C HIS A 436 21.80 17.20 18.90
N ASP A 437 21.01 16.43 18.17
CA ASP A 437 20.05 17.02 17.23
C ASP A 437 18.84 17.62 17.99
N GLU A 438 18.04 18.39 17.27
CA GLU A 438 16.87 19.06 17.86
C GLU A 438 15.87 18.07 18.45
N ALA A 439 15.63 16.94 17.76
CA ALA A 439 14.73 15.90 18.23
C ALA A 439 15.18 15.33 19.58
N THR A 440 16.46 15.03 19.73
CA THR A 440 17.04 14.52 20.98
C THR A 440 17.01 15.57 22.09
N ALA A 441 17.27 16.84 21.77
CA ALA A 441 17.19 17.92 22.74
C ALA A 441 15.76 18.15 23.26
N VAL A 442 14.76 18.08 22.38
CA VAL A 442 13.33 18.14 22.75
C VAL A 442 12.94 16.93 23.60
N LEU A 443 13.41 15.73 23.23
CA LEU A 443 13.21 14.52 24.04
C LEU A 443 13.85 14.64 25.43
N ARG A 444 15.03 15.26 25.56
CA ARG A 444 15.66 15.55 26.86
C ARG A 444 14.86 16.49 27.72
N ALA A 445 14.37 17.58 27.15
CA ALA A 445 13.49 18.48 27.88
C ALA A 445 12.22 17.77 28.35
N HIS A 446 11.57 16.98 27.50
CA HIS A 446 10.39 16.18 27.91
C HIS A 446 10.71 15.19 29.02
N HIS A 447 11.84 14.48 28.94
CA HIS A 447 12.27 13.58 30.00
C HIS A 447 12.42 14.32 31.33
N LEU A 448 13.18 15.42 31.37
CA LEU A 448 13.40 16.22 32.57
C LEU A 448 12.08 16.72 33.17
N LEU A 449 11.12 17.14 32.33
CA LEU A 449 9.80 17.55 32.80
C LEU A 449 9.00 16.39 33.42
N GLN A 450 9.08 15.19 32.86
CA GLN A 450 8.38 14.01 33.39
C GLN A 450 8.99 13.51 34.70
N THR A 451 10.25 13.83 34.97
CA THR A 451 10.96 13.52 36.22
C THR A 451 11.01 14.71 37.19
N ASP A 452 10.11 15.70 37.03
CA ASP A 452 9.98 16.89 37.89
C ASP A 452 11.25 17.78 37.99
N ARG A 453 12.11 17.74 36.96
CA ARG A 453 13.35 18.53 36.84
C ARG A 453 13.16 19.72 35.90
N ARG A 454 12.10 20.51 36.12
CA ARG A 454 11.72 21.63 35.22
C ARG A 454 12.82 22.67 35.04
N GLY A 455 13.50 23.06 36.12
CA GLY A 455 14.58 24.05 36.06
C GLY A 455 15.70 23.61 35.11
N GLU A 456 16.11 22.36 35.21
CA GLU A 456 17.12 21.76 34.33
C GLU A 456 16.66 21.69 32.88
N ALA A 457 15.36 21.43 32.63
CA ALA A 457 14.81 21.45 31.27
C ALA A 457 14.91 22.84 30.63
N ILE A 458 14.61 23.90 31.39
CA ILE A 458 14.74 25.29 30.94
C ILE A 458 16.21 25.63 30.67
N GLU A 459 17.11 25.29 31.59
CA GLU A 459 18.54 25.54 31.44
C GLU A 459 19.12 24.81 30.22
N TRP A 460 18.76 23.54 30.06
CA TRP A 460 19.15 22.71 28.91
C TRP A 460 18.69 23.32 27.59
N LEU A 461 17.39 23.60 27.45
CA LEU A 461 16.87 24.18 26.21
C LEU A 461 17.45 25.57 25.95
N THR A 462 17.62 26.38 26.99
CA THR A 462 18.26 27.70 26.88
C THR A 462 19.68 27.54 26.33
N ALA A 463 20.46 26.59 26.84
CA ALA A 463 21.81 26.32 26.35
C ALA A 463 21.79 25.82 24.90
N PHE A 464 20.87 24.91 24.57
CA PHE A 464 20.72 24.31 23.25
C PHE A 464 20.39 25.36 22.16
N VAL A 465 19.47 26.29 22.45
CA VAL A 465 19.01 27.29 21.46
C VAL A 465 19.86 28.57 21.39
N ARG A 466 20.97 28.66 22.14
CA ARG A 466 21.86 29.84 22.15
C ARG A 466 22.49 30.14 20.78
N GLY A 467 22.58 29.15 19.88
CA GLY A 467 23.05 29.34 18.50
C GLY A 467 22.03 30.04 17.59
N ALA A 468 22.49 30.53 16.43
CA ALA A 468 21.65 31.18 15.41
C ALA A 468 20.76 30.21 14.59
N ASN A 469 20.62 28.97 15.05
CA ASN A 469 19.82 27.96 14.37
C ASN A 469 18.32 28.16 14.67
N ALA A 470 17.48 27.78 13.70
CA ALA A 470 16.03 27.98 13.74
C ALA A 470 15.36 27.20 14.88
N HIS A 471 15.89 26.03 15.28
CA HIS A 471 15.43 25.12 16.34
C HIS A 471 13.99 25.39 16.85
N LEU A 472 13.03 25.31 15.93
CA LEU A 472 11.68 25.84 16.13
C LEU A 472 10.97 25.08 17.25
N GLU A 473 11.06 23.76 17.27
CA GLU A 473 10.37 22.95 18.28
C GLU A 473 10.99 23.15 19.65
N ALA A 474 12.32 23.19 19.74
CA ALA A 474 13.02 23.44 21.00
C ALA A 474 12.70 24.84 21.55
N ARG A 475 12.62 25.86 20.70
CA ARG A 475 12.25 27.24 21.08
C ARG A 475 10.79 27.33 21.53
N ARG A 476 9.85 26.69 20.81
CA ARG A 476 8.44 26.63 21.24
C ARG A 476 8.30 26.00 22.61
N LEU A 477 8.98 24.88 22.85
CA LEU A 477 8.96 24.19 24.14
C LEU A 477 9.58 25.06 25.24
N LEU A 478 10.72 25.72 24.98
CA LEU A 478 11.35 26.64 25.93
C LEU A 478 10.43 27.80 26.29
N ALA A 479 9.80 28.42 25.29
CA ALA A 479 8.90 29.55 25.50
C ALA A 479 7.68 29.17 26.36
N ASP A 480 7.05 28.02 26.08
CA ASP A 480 5.95 27.47 26.88
C ASP A 480 6.38 27.19 28.34
N LEU A 481 7.58 26.63 28.54
CA LEU A 481 8.12 26.37 29.87
C LEU A 481 8.41 27.65 30.65
N LEU A 482 9.04 28.65 30.02
CA LEU A 482 9.30 29.96 30.64
C LEU A 482 8.00 30.66 31.03
N GLN A 483 6.96 30.56 30.20
CA GLN A 483 5.64 31.11 30.50
C GLN A 483 5.02 30.44 31.74
N LYS A 484 5.04 29.10 31.80
CA LYS A 484 4.55 28.32 32.95
C LYS A 484 5.35 28.53 34.23
N ASP A 485 6.60 28.95 34.11
CA ASP A 485 7.48 29.30 35.22
C ASP A 485 7.31 30.75 35.71
N GLY A 486 6.38 31.52 35.12
CA GLY A 486 6.15 32.93 35.46
C GLY A 486 7.18 33.89 34.87
N ARG A 487 8.08 33.41 34.00
CA ARG A 487 9.12 34.20 33.31
C ARG A 487 8.58 34.80 32.00
N GLY A 488 7.45 35.50 32.08
CA GLY A 488 6.69 35.97 30.92
C GLY A 488 7.49 36.84 29.93
N ARG A 489 8.46 37.63 30.42
CA ARG A 489 9.34 38.43 29.55
C ARG A 489 10.26 37.57 28.68
N ASP A 490 10.86 36.54 29.27
CA ASP A 490 11.77 35.62 28.56
C ASP A 490 10.98 34.75 27.59
N ALA A 491 9.80 34.28 28.01
CA ALA A 491 8.87 33.55 27.15
C ALA A 491 8.47 34.36 25.91
N LEU A 492 8.09 35.62 26.10
CA LEU A 492 7.74 36.55 25.02
C LEU A 492 8.89 36.71 24.02
N GLN A 493 10.13 36.81 24.52
CA GLN A 493 11.32 36.92 23.66
C GLN A 493 11.52 35.67 22.79
N GLU A 494 11.36 34.47 23.35
CA GLU A 494 11.47 33.23 22.57
C GLU A 494 10.31 33.06 21.60
N TRP A 495 9.07 33.44 21.95
CA TRP A 495 7.94 33.43 21.01
C TRP A 495 8.17 34.37 19.81
N TYR A 496 8.74 35.57 20.02
CA TYR A 496 9.13 36.43 18.90
C TYR A 496 10.23 35.81 18.03
N ARG A 497 11.17 35.05 18.61
CA ARG A 497 12.18 34.31 17.84
C ARG A 497 11.55 33.18 17.01
N VAL A 498 10.53 32.51 17.53
CA VAL A 498 9.75 31.54 16.75
C VAL A 498 9.10 32.24 15.56
N LEU A 499 8.43 33.38 15.74
CA LEU A 499 7.85 34.15 14.64
C LEU A 499 8.87 34.71 13.65
N TYR A 500 10.08 35.01 14.09
CA TYR A 500 11.15 35.45 13.19
C TYR A 500 11.50 34.37 12.15
N PHE A 501 11.53 33.09 12.56
CA PHE A 501 11.82 31.96 11.67
C PHE A 501 10.57 31.36 11.02
N ALA A 502 9.40 31.50 11.65
CA ALA A 502 8.11 31.01 11.17
C ALA A 502 7.00 32.08 11.40
N PRO A 503 6.89 33.08 10.51
CA PRO A 503 5.99 34.24 10.70
C PRO A 503 4.51 33.90 10.87
N ASP A 504 4.08 32.79 10.26
CA ASP A 504 2.69 32.34 10.27
C ASP A 504 2.40 31.30 11.37
N ASP A 505 3.26 31.18 12.39
CA ASP A 505 3.05 30.24 13.49
C ASP A 505 1.85 30.64 14.39
N PRO A 506 0.73 29.90 14.36
CA PRO A 506 -0.48 30.27 15.07
C PRO A 506 -0.39 30.01 16.58
N GLN A 507 0.55 29.19 17.04
CA GLN A 507 0.78 28.97 18.47
C GLN A 507 1.53 30.15 19.06
N ALA A 508 2.58 30.62 18.38
CA ALA A 508 3.38 31.75 18.81
C ALA A 508 2.58 33.06 18.85
N GLN A 509 1.77 33.35 17.82
CA GLN A 509 0.89 34.52 17.81
C GLN A 509 -0.08 34.52 19.01
N ARG A 510 -0.80 33.41 19.24
CA ARG A 510 -1.72 33.28 20.37
C ARG A 510 -1.03 33.44 21.73
N ALA A 511 0.16 32.88 21.89
CA ALA A 511 0.91 32.98 23.14
C ALA A 511 1.39 34.42 23.42
N ILE A 512 1.82 35.14 22.38
CA ILE A 512 2.21 36.56 22.47
C ILE A 512 1.01 37.42 22.87
N ASP A 513 -0.13 37.26 22.18
CA ASP A 513 -1.35 38.02 22.48
C ASP A 513 -1.81 37.81 23.93
N GLY A 514 -1.77 36.55 24.40
CA GLY A 514 -2.08 36.20 25.79
C GLY A 514 -1.14 36.87 26.80
N LEU A 515 0.18 36.80 26.58
CA LEU A 515 1.19 37.41 27.46
C LEU A 515 1.13 38.95 27.47
N LEU A 516 0.66 39.58 26.40
CA LEU A 516 0.47 41.03 26.32
C LEU A 516 -0.83 41.47 27.00
N ALA A 517 -1.88 40.65 26.99
CA ALA A 517 -3.16 40.94 27.64
C ALA A 517 -3.10 40.84 29.18
N GLU A 518 -2.15 40.07 29.73
CA GLU A 518 -1.94 39.92 31.18
C GLU A 518 -1.16 41.10 31.82
N LYS A 519 -0.61 42.01 31.02
CA LYS A 519 0.07 43.22 31.48
C LYS A 519 -0.86 44.42 31.52
#